data_AF-A0A9X2ZZE1-F1
#
_entry.id   AF-A0A9X2ZZE1-F1
#
_cell.length_a   1.000
_cell.length_b   1.000
_cell.length_c   1.000
_cell.angle_alpha   90.00
_cell.angle_beta   90.00
_cell.angle_gamma   90.00
#
_symmetry.space_group_name_H-M   'P 1'
#
loop_
_entity.id
_entity.type
_entity.pdbx_description
1 polymer ?
#
loop_
_entity_poly.entity_id
_entity_poly.type
_entity_poly.pdbx_seq_one_letter_code
_entity_poly.pdbx_strand_id
1 'polypeptide(L)'
;MPTASPAAETAPLADSFEEPGDPRDGETYPLGEIVVLVVCATLSGADTFIAVKEFGESRLDWLRGLLPFEDGIPSHSCVQPGFSPD
;
A
#
# COMPACT_ATOMS: atom_id res chain seq x y z
N MET A 1 51.02 -30.97 -5.72
CA MET A 1 49.81 -31.27 -4.94
C MET A 1 48.93 -30.03 -4.94
N PRO A 2 47.74 -30.03 -5.58
CA PRO A 2 46.83 -28.89 -5.54
C PRO A 2 46.01 -28.93 -4.24
N THR A 3 46.06 -27.87 -3.45
CA THR A 3 45.11 -27.66 -2.35
C THR A 3 43.84 -27.06 -2.95
N ALA A 4 42.70 -27.70 -2.69
CA ALA A 4 41.42 -27.34 -3.27
C ALA A 4 40.93 -25.99 -2.74
N SER A 5 40.45 -25.16 -3.66
CA SER A 5 39.68 -23.93 -3.41
C SER A 5 38.42 -24.26 -2.59
N PRO A 6 38.02 -23.46 -1.60
CA PRO A 6 36.77 -23.71 -0.90
C PRO A 6 35.61 -23.53 -1.88
N ALA A 7 34.75 -24.54 -1.92
CA ALA A 7 33.53 -24.58 -2.70
C ALA A 7 32.61 -23.43 -2.28
N ALA A 8 32.02 -22.77 -3.27
CA ALA A 8 30.98 -21.78 -3.08
C ALA A 8 29.85 -22.38 -2.24
N GLU A 9 29.67 -21.84 -1.04
CA GLU A 9 28.65 -22.24 -0.09
C GLU A 9 27.28 -21.96 -0.71
N THR A 10 26.62 -23.02 -1.17
CA THR A 10 25.27 -22.95 -1.72
C THR A 10 24.32 -22.99 -0.53
N ALA A 11 24.12 -21.84 0.13
CA ALA A 11 23.05 -21.73 1.12
C ALA A 11 21.72 -22.11 0.45
N PRO A 12 20.87 -22.93 1.10
CA PRO A 12 19.57 -23.26 0.55
C PRO A 12 18.77 -21.98 0.36
N LEU A 13 18.10 -21.84 -0.79
CA LEU A 13 17.21 -20.71 -1.11
C LEU A 13 16.17 -20.43 -0.01
N ALA A 14 15.89 -21.43 0.83
CA ALA A 14 15.06 -21.34 2.03
C ALA A 14 15.59 -20.38 3.10
N ASP A 15 16.91 -20.22 3.25
CA ASP A 15 17.53 -19.27 4.20
C ASP A 15 17.48 -17.81 3.70
N SER A 16 17.13 -17.60 2.41
CA SER A 16 16.96 -16.25 1.83
C SER A 16 15.56 -15.68 2.06
N PHE A 17 14.63 -16.47 2.60
CA PHE A 17 13.32 -16.00 3.03
C PHE A 17 13.39 -15.62 4.50
N GLU A 18 14.06 -14.50 4.79
CA GLU A 18 13.75 -13.72 5.99
C GLU A 18 12.24 -13.55 6.04
N GLU A 19 11.59 -13.96 7.13
CA GLU A 19 10.14 -13.88 7.30
C GLU A 19 9.71 -12.44 7.05
N PRO A 20 9.11 -12.12 5.89
CA PRO A 20 8.69 -10.76 5.63
C PRO A 20 7.57 -10.50 6.62
N GLY A 21 7.75 -9.50 7.50
CA GLY A 21 6.71 -9.05 8.42
C GLY A 21 5.38 -8.92 7.66
N ASP A 22 4.28 -9.29 8.30
CA ASP A 22 2.98 -9.37 7.64
C ASP A 22 2.70 -8.02 6.94
N PRO A 23 2.57 -7.96 5.61
CA PRO A 23 2.44 -6.69 4.88
C PRO A 23 1.14 -5.93 5.22
N ARG A 24 0.34 -6.46 6.15
CA ARG A 24 -0.85 -5.86 6.73
C ARG A 24 -0.53 -4.96 7.93
N ASP A 25 0.73 -4.84 8.34
CA ASP A 25 1.24 -3.82 9.28
C ASP A 25 1.23 -2.39 8.67
N GLY A 26 0.18 -2.06 7.91
CA GLY A 26 -0.06 -0.77 7.29
C GLY A 26 -0.92 0.14 8.16
N GLU A 27 -0.94 1.42 7.80
CA GLU A 27 -1.82 2.42 8.44
C GLU A 27 -3.28 1.97 8.36
N THR A 28 -3.93 1.84 9.51
CA THR A 28 -5.34 1.42 9.61
C THR A 28 -6.22 2.65 9.67
N TYR A 29 -7.02 2.87 8.62
CA TYR A 29 -7.95 3.98 8.56
C TYR A 29 -9.35 3.53 8.99
N PRO A 30 -10.11 4.37 9.73
CA PRO A 30 -11.50 4.06 10.04
C PRO A 30 -12.32 3.84 8.76
N LEU A 31 -13.06 2.73 8.69
CA LEU A 31 -13.86 2.39 7.50
C LEU A 31 -14.81 3.53 7.09
N GLY A 32 -15.38 4.24 8.07
CA GLY A 32 -16.25 5.39 7.81
C GLY A 32 -15.56 6.51 7.04
N GLU A 33 -14.29 6.81 7.37
CA GLU A 33 -13.49 7.83 6.70
C GLU A 33 -13.18 7.45 5.26
N ILE A 34 -12.83 6.18 5.03
CA ILE A 34 -12.61 5.64 3.69
C ILE A 34 -13.89 5.78 2.84
N VAL A 35 -15.04 5.39 3.39
CA VAL A 35 -16.32 5.44 2.66
C VAL A 35 -16.70 6.88 2.34
N VAL A 36 -16.59 7.80 3.29
CA VAL A 36 -16.89 9.23 3.06
C VAL A 36 -15.96 9.81 2.00
N LEU A 37 -14.66 9.53 2.09
CA LEU A 37 -13.67 9.96 1.11
C LEU A 37 -14.04 9.47 -0.30
N VAL A 38 -14.29 8.17 -0.47
CA VAL A 38 -14.62 7.57 -1.77
C VAL A 38 -15.91 8.15 -2.32
N VAL A 39 -16.97 8.25 -1.51
CA VAL A 39 -18.26 8.80 -1.97
C VAL A 39 -18.13 10.27 -2.39
N CYS A 40 -17.48 11.10 -1.58
CA CYS A 40 -17.27 12.52 -1.92
C CYS A 40 -16.41 12.69 -3.17
N ALA A 41 -15.37 11.87 -3.34
CA ALA A 41 -14.51 11.88 -4.50
C ALA A 41 -15.27 11.43 -5.76
N THR A 42 -16.02 10.33 -5.71
CA THR A 42 -16.82 9.82 -6.83
C THR A 42 -17.90 10.81 -7.26
N LEU A 43 -18.59 11.47 -6.31
CA LEU A 43 -19.54 12.54 -6.63
C LEU A 43 -18.87 13.76 -7.28
N SER A 44 -17.57 13.95 -7.05
CA SER A 44 -16.75 14.99 -7.67
C SER A 44 -16.13 14.57 -9.00
N GLY A 45 -16.40 13.35 -9.47
CA GLY A 45 -15.87 12.80 -10.74
C GLY A 45 -14.55 12.04 -10.60
N ALA A 46 -14.18 11.57 -9.41
CA ALA A 46 -13.03 10.69 -9.25
C ALA A 46 -13.38 9.25 -9.61
N ASP A 47 -12.84 8.76 -10.72
CA ASP A 47 -13.09 7.41 -11.24
C ASP A 47 -11.98 6.40 -10.89
N THR A 48 -10.91 6.84 -10.24
CA THR A 48 -9.75 6.00 -9.90
C THR A 48 -9.31 6.22 -8.46
N PHE A 49 -8.65 5.23 -7.85
CA PHE A 49 -8.08 5.38 -6.50
C PHE A 49 -7.04 6.49 -6.40
N ILE A 50 -6.32 6.77 -7.48
CA ILE A 50 -5.39 7.91 -7.56
C ILE A 50 -6.17 9.22 -7.47
N ALA A 51 -7.24 9.36 -8.27
CA ALA A 51 -8.09 10.56 -8.23
C ALA A 51 -8.81 10.72 -6.89
N VAL A 52 -9.20 9.63 -6.24
CA VAL A 52 -9.78 9.66 -4.88
C VAL A 52 -8.75 10.17 -3.87
N LYS A 53 -7.49 9.71 -3.96
CA LYS A 53 -6.40 10.20 -3.13
C LYS A 53 -6.14 11.70 -3.37
N GLU A 54 -6.01 12.12 -4.63
CA GLU A 54 -5.80 13.52 -4.99
C GLU A 54 -6.95 14.42 -4.50
N PHE A 55 -8.20 13.95 -4.59
CA PHE A 55 -9.36 14.63 -4.01
C PHE A 55 -9.22 14.74 -2.48
N GLY A 56 -8.85 13.65 -1.80
CA GLY A 56 -8.63 13.62 -0.37
C GLY A 56 -7.54 14.61 0.07
N GLU A 57 -6.39 14.60 -0.59
CA GLU A 57 -5.25 15.47 -0.28
C GLU A 57 -5.59 16.95 -0.53
N SER A 58 -6.30 17.26 -1.63
CA SER A 58 -6.69 18.63 -1.97
C SER A 58 -7.82 19.20 -1.11
N ARG A 59 -8.62 18.34 -0.45
CA ARG A 59 -9.78 18.74 0.36
C ARG A 59 -9.75 18.20 1.78
N LEU A 60 -8.58 17.85 2.30
CA LEU A 60 -8.43 17.26 3.63
C LEU A 60 -9.04 18.16 4.72
N ASP A 61 -8.83 19.47 4.65
CA ASP A 61 -9.41 20.41 5.62
C ASP A 61 -10.94 20.46 5.58
N TRP A 62 -11.53 20.27 4.40
CA TRP A 62 -12.99 20.16 4.26
C TRP A 62 -13.52 18.82 4.77
N LEU A 63 -12.81 17.73 4.47
CA LEU A 63 -13.11 16.38 4.95
C LEU A 63 -13.05 16.28 6.48
N ARG A 64 -12.12 17.00 7.11
CA ARG A 64 -12.01 17.15 8.57
C ARG A 64 -13.23 17.79 9.24
N GLY A 65 -14.06 18.48 8.46
CA GLY A 65 -15.36 18.98 8.92
C GLY A 65 -16.46 17.91 8.99
N LEU A 66 -16.28 16.77 8.31
CA LEU A 66 -17.25 15.66 8.29
C LEU A 66 -16.86 14.55 9.28
N LEU A 67 -15.58 14.19 9.31
CA LEU A 67 -14.97 13.14 10.13
C LEU A 67 -13.56 13.59 10.53
N PRO A 68 -12.90 12.99 11.54
CA PRO A 68 -11.66 13.55 12.07
C PRO A 68 -10.44 13.38 11.15
N PHE A 69 -10.35 12.32 10.33
CA PHE A 69 -9.22 12.08 9.41
C PHE A 69 -7.86 12.28 10.12
N GLU A 70 -7.70 11.65 11.30
CA GLU A 70 -6.53 11.81 12.17
C GLU A 70 -5.26 11.27 11.50
N ASP A 71 -5.40 10.14 10.82
CA ASP A 71 -4.32 9.48 10.07
C ASP A 71 -4.15 10.03 8.64
N GLY A 72 -4.95 11.03 8.26
CA GLY A 72 -4.88 11.65 6.93
C GLY A 72 -5.61 10.85 5.85
N ILE A 73 -5.04 10.81 4.64
CA ILE A 73 -5.64 10.15 3.47
C ILE A 73 -4.85 8.88 3.17
N PRO A 74 -5.52 7.72 2.98
CA PRO A 74 -4.84 6.47 2.65
C PRO A 74 -3.94 6.63 1.42
N SER A 75 -2.64 6.52 1.65
CA SER A 75 -1.59 6.90 0.70
C SER A 75 -1.14 5.74 -0.20
N HIS A 76 -1.33 4.50 0.27
CA HIS A 76 -0.90 3.27 -0.39
C HIS A 76 -2.08 2.44 -0.88
N SER A 77 -2.34 2.51 -2.17
CA SER A 77 -3.08 1.44 -2.85
C SER A 77 -2.16 0.23 -2.99
N CYS A 78 -2.61 -0.92 -2.47
CA CYS A 78 -2.10 -2.22 -2.86
C CYS A 78 -2.35 -2.40 -4.37
N VAL A 79 -1.39 -1.98 -5.19
CA VAL A 79 -1.34 -2.30 -6.62
C VAL A 79 0.00 -2.95 -6.84
N GLN A 80 0.03 -4.29 -6.86
CA GLN A 80 1.02 -5.00 -7.66
C GLN A 80 0.68 -4.74 -9.13
N PRO A 81 1.53 -4.06 -9.92
CA PRO A 81 1.37 -4.03 -11.36
C PRO A 81 1.89 -5.36 -11.90
N GLY A 82 1.03 -6.36 -12.07
CA GLY A 82 1.50 -7.66 -12.53
C GLY A 82 0.48 -8.79 -12.58
N PHE A 83 -0.75 -8.55 -13.03
CA PHE A 83 -1.59 -9.65 -13.52
C PHE A 83 -1.71 -9.54 -15.04
N SER A 84 -0.79 -10.21 -15.74
CA SER A 84 -0.93 -10.51 -17.16
C SER A 84 -1.59 -11.88 -17.27
N PRO A 85 -2.83 -11.99 -17.79
CA PRO A 85 -3.36 -13.27 -18.22
C PRO A 85 -2.68 -13.66 -19.53
N ASP A 86 -1.93 -14.75 -19.51
CA ASP A 86 -1.71 -15.59 -20.70
C ASP A 86 -2.86 -16.62 -20.74
#